data_AF-A0A811R4C9-F1
#
_entry.id   AF-A0A811R4C9-F1
#
_cell.length_a   1.000
_cell.length_b   1.000
_cell.length_c   1.000
_cell.angle_alpha   90.00
_cell.angle_beta   90.00
_cell.angle_gamma   90.00
#
_symmetry.space_group_name_H-M   'P 1'
#
loop_
_entity.id
_entity.type
_entity.pdbx_description
1 polymer ?
#
loop_
_entity_poly.entity_id
_entity_poly.type
_entity_poly.pdbx_seq_one_letter_code
_entity_poly.pdbx_strand_id
1 'polypeptide(L)'
;MPFFDDLEFDRNILEVELMTGRAFLSRAEAKAGAEGARGLAVRAWIDNFRRVTAFAEGVLDGFERRRRESEDDHQAQTPAARARRALRYLTLQNPALVRRAAARDVRRALTRVQTVVRVVYKSGLLDAAQPPEALFRQTNSLMT
;
A
#
# COMPACT_ATOMS: atom_id res chain seq x y z
N MET A 1 -26.24 3.96 -1.26
CA MET A 1 -25.30 3.40 -0.25
C MET A 1 -24.07 4.30 -0.16
N PRO A 2 -23.59 4.66 1.04
CA PRO A 2 -22.52 5.62 1.17
C PRO A 2 -21.16 4.90 1.02
N PHE A 3 -20.37 5.30 0.01
CA PHE A 3 -19.04 4.81 -0.39
C PHE A 3 -17.92 5.07 0.65
N PHE A 4 -18.23 5.17 1.95
CA PHE A 4 -17.35 5.78 2.95
C PHE A 4 -16.63 4.79 3.89
N ASP A 5 -16.68 3.47 3.67
CA ASP A 5 -15.87 2.48 4.43
C ASP A 5 -14.71 1.88 3.63
N ASP A 6 -14.59 2.24 2.35
CA ASP A 6 -13.68 1.55 1.43
C ASP A 6 -12.21 1.98 1.61
N LEU A 7 -11.94 3.19 2.12
CA LEU A 7 -10.57 3.72 2.19
C LEU A 7 -9.71 3.08 3.28
N GLU A 8 -10.22 2.95 4.51
CA GLU A 8 -9.47 2.25 5.57
C GLU A 8 -9.33 0.76 5.26
N PHE A 9 -10.37 0.16 4.66
CA PHE A 9 -10.32 -1.20 4.17
C PHE A 9 -9.24 -1.37 3.09
N ASP A 10 -9.27 -0.57 2.02
CA ASP A 10 -8.26 -0.58 0.95
C ASP A 10 -6.84 -0.38 1.50
N ARG A 11 -6.69 0.48 2.51
CA ARG A 11 -5.42 0.76 3.20
C ARG A 11 -4.93 -0.47 3.97
N ASN A 12 -5.81 -1.13 4.72
CA ASN A 12 -5.46 -2.35 5.45
C ASN A 12 -5.08 -3.49 4.50
N ILE A 13 -5.81 -3.66 3.39
CA ILE A 13 -5.45 -4.64 2.37
C ILE A 13 -4.07 -4.32 1.77
N LEU A 14 -3.79 -3.05 1.46
CA LEU A 14 -2.48 -2.64 0.96
C LEU A 14 -1.34 -3.00 1.92
N GLU A 15 -1.51 -2.79 3.22
CA GLU A 15 -0.49 -3.16 4.22
C GLU A 15 -0.24 -4.67 4.26
N VAL A 16 -1.30 -5.48 4.24
CA VAL A 16 -1.16 -6.93 4.24
C VAL A 16 -0.49 -7.44 2.96
N GLU A 17 -0.81 -6.85 1.81
CA GLU A 17 -0.16 -7.17 0.53
C GLU A 17 1.32 -6.79 0.54
N LEU A 18 1.70 -5.67 1.16
CA LEU A 18 3.11 -5.29 1.32
C LEU A 18 3.87 -6.26 2.23
N MET A 19 3.27 -6.67 3.36
CA MET A 19 3.88 -7.68 4.24
C MET A 19 4.10 -9.00 3.49
N THR A 20 3.08 -9.45 2.77
CA THR A 20 3.13 -10.69 1.97
C THR A 20 4.19 -10.59 0.88
N GLY A 21 4.23 -9.46 0.16
CA GLY A 21 5.23 -9.20 -0.88
C GLY A 21 6.67 -9.14 -0.34
N ARG A 22 6.91 -8.60 0.86
CA ARG A 22 8.24 -8.62 1.50
C ARG A 22 8.71 -10.03 1.83
N ALA A 23 7.81 -10.93 2.23
CA ALA A 23 8.14 -12.35 2.40
C ALA A 23 8.56 -13.01 1.07
N PHE A 24 7.90 -12.66 -0.04
CA PHE A 24 8.32 -13.10 -1.38
C PHE A 24 9.66 -12.51 -1.80
N LEU A 25 9.92 -11.24 -1.49
CA LEU A 25 11.17 -10.56 -1.79
C LEU A 25 12.37 -11.28 -1.16
N SER A 26 12.28 -11.62 0.13
CA SER A 26 13.35 -12.36 0.82
C SER A 26 13.66 -13.71 0.16
N ARG A 27 12.62 -14.45 -0.27
CA ARG A 27 12.78 -15.71 -1.02
C ARG A 27 13.40 -15.50 -2.41
N ALA A 28 13.05 -14.40 -3.07
CA ALA A 28 13.59 -14.05 -4.38
C ALA A 28 15.07 -13.69 -4.30
N GLU A 29 15.47 -12.92 -3.27
CA GLU A 29 16.86 -12.54 -3.04
C GLU A 29 17.76 -13.77 -2.85
N ALA A 30 17.28 -14.79 -2.14
CA ALA A 30 17.99 -16.07 -2.02
C ALA A 30 18.17 -16.82 -3.36
N LYS A 31 17.30 -16.57 -4.34
CA LYS A 31 17.33 -17.20 -5.68
C LYS A 31 18.00 -16.32 -6.75
N ALA A 32 18.26 -15.05 -6.45
CA ALA A 32 18.79 -14.06 -7.40
C ALA A 32 20.22 -14.38 -7.87
N GLY A 33 20.96 -15.18 -7.10
CA GLY A 33 22.31 -15.63 -7.40
C GLY A 33 22.42 -16.68 -8.51
N ALA A 34 21.30 -17.24 -8.99
CA ALA A 34 21.32 -18.20 -10.09
C ALA A 34 21.88 -17.56 -11.38
N GLU A 35 22.69 -18.31 -12.13
CA GLU A 35 23.15 -17.92 -13.46
C GLU A 35 22.06 -18.13 -14.53
N GLY A 36 22.18 -17.41 -15.64
CA GLY A 36 21.27 -17.51 -16.78
C GLY A 36 19.98 -16.70 -16.66
N ALA A 37 19.07 -16.93 -17.62
CA ALA A 37 17.87 -16.11 -17.83
C ALA A 37 16.94 -16.06 -16.61
N ARG A 38 16.86 -17.14 -15.82
CA ARG A 38 16.02 -17.20 -14.61
C ARG A 38 16.52 -16.24 -13.52
N GLY A 39 17.82 -16.20 -13.26
CA GLY A 39 18.40 -15.29 -12.27
C GLY A 39 18.29 -13.82 -12.67
N LEU A 40 18.39 -13.51 -13.96
CA LEU A 40 18.15 -12.16 -14.48
C LEU A 40 16.69 -11.74 -14.31
N ALA A 41 15.74 -12.62 -14.60
CA ALA A 41 14.32 -12.36 -14.42
C ALA A 41 13.95 -12.15 -12.94
N VAL A 42 14.55 -12.93 -12.03
CA VAL A 42 14.38 -12.74 -10.57
C VAL A 42 14.90 -11.38 -10.13
N ARG A 43 16.08 -10.95 -10.59
CA ARG A 43 16.64 -9.63 -10.28
C ARG A 43 15.76 -8.49 -10.80
N ALA A 44 15.30 -8.57 -12.05
CA ALA A 44 14.40 -7.58 -12.62
C ALA A 44 13.08 -7.49 -11.84
N TRP A 45 12.55 -8.63 -11.38
CA TRP A 45 11.37 -8.65 -10.52
C TRP A 45 11.63 -8.01 -9.15
N ILE A 46 12.76 -8.32 -8.50
CA ILE A 46 13.17 -7.71 -7.22
C ILE A 46 13.20 -6.18 -7.33
N ASP A 47 13.85 -5.67 -8.37
CA ASP A 47 13.98 -4.22 -8.58
C ASP A 47 12.62 -3.55 -8.81
N ASN A 48 11.75 -4.18 -9.61
CA ASN A 48 10.40 -3.69 -9.83
C ASN A 48 9.56 -3.73 -8.55
N PHE A 49 9.64 -4.83 -7.79
CA PHE A 49 8.93 -4.97 -6.52
C PHE A 49 9.36 -3.89 -5.53
N ARG A 50 10.67 -3.64 -5.36
CA ARG A 50 11.18 -2.57 -4.49
C ARG A 50 10.65 -1.19 -4.87
N ARG A 51 10.58 -0.86 -6.17
CA ARG A 51 10.02 0.42 -6.65
C ARG A 51 8.52 0.55 -6.33
N VAL A 52 7.76 -0.52 -6.51
CA VAL A 52 6.32 -0.53 -6.21
C VAL A 52 6.07 -0.43 -4.70
N THR A 53 6.86 -1.14 -3.89
CA THR A 53 6.77 -1.10 -2.42
C THR A 53 7.11 0.30 -1.90
N ALA A 54 8.20 0.93 -2.36
CA ALA A 54 8.54 2.29 -1.96
C ALA A 54 7.45 3.30 -2.33
N PHE A 55 6.83 3.15 -3.51
CA PHE A 55 5.68 3.96 -3.89
C PHE A 55 4.48 3.76 -2.95
N ALA A 56 4.17 2.52 -2.61
CA ALA A 56 3.05 2.18 -1.73
C ALA A 56 3.26 2.69 -0.29
N GLU A 57 4.48 2.56 0.23
CA GLU A 57 4.88 3.12 1.52
C GLU A 57 4.71 4.65 1.55
N GLY A 58 5.17 5.36 0.52
CA GLY A 58 4.95 6.80 0.41
C GLY A 58 3.46 7.20 0.36
N VAL A 59 2.60 6.34 -0.20
CA VAL A 59 1.15 6.55 -0.18
C VAL A 59 0.58 6.37 1.23
N LEU A 60 1.03 5.34 1.97
CA LEU A 60 0.63 5.10 3.37
C LEU A 60 1.10 6.23 4.28
N ASP A 61 2.34 6.67 4.16
CA ASP A 61 2.88 7.82 4.91
C ASP A 61 2.08 9.09 4.62
N GLY A 62 1.76 9.32 3.35
CA GLY A 62 0.93 10.44 2.92
C GLY A 62 -0.50 10.37 3.50
N PHE A 63 -1.05 9.17 3.62
CA PHE A 63 -2.34 8.92 4.25
C PHE A 63 -2.30 9.24 5.75
N GLU A 64 -1.34 8.68 6.49
CA GLU A 64 -1.19 8.88 7.94
C GLU A 64 -0.92 10.35 8.29
N ARG A 65 -0.10 11.04 7.51
CA ARG A 65 0.12 12.48 7.69
C ARG A 65 -1.18 13.27 7.55
N ARG A 66 -1.97 13.02 6.50
CA ARG A 66 -3.27 13.70 6.30
C ARG A 66 -4.26 13.38 7.40
N ARG A 67 -4.22 12.16 7.95
CA ARG A 67 -5.04 11.75 9.10
C ARG A 67 -4.70 12.60 10.32
N ARG A 68 -3.42 12.71 10.69
CA ARG A 68 -2.95 13.53 11.81
C ARG A 68 -3.31 15.01 11.64
N GLU A 69 -3.06 15.57 10.45
CA GLU A 69 -3.43 16.96 10.14
C GLU A 69 -4.93 17.22 10.34
N SER A 70 -5.77 16.26 9.98
CA SER A 70 -7.22 16.34 10.24
C SER A 70 -7.53 16.26 11.73
N GLU A 71 -6.91 15.36 12.49
CA GLU A 71 -7.12 15.22 13.93
C GLU A 71 -6.72 16.49 14.71
N ASP A 72 -5.58 17.08 14.38
CA ASP A 72 -5.08 18.33 14.98
C ASP A 72 -6.03 19.52 14.72
N ASP A 73 -6.57 19.63 13.50
CA ASP A 73 -7.56 20.65 13.14
C ASP A 73 -8.88 20.51 13.93
N HIS A 74 -9.23 19.30 14.37
CA HIS A 74 -10.44 19.07 15.18
C HIS A 74 -10.22 19.44 16.66
N GLN A 75 -8.99 19.36 17.16
CA GLN A 75 -8.64 19.70 18.53
C GLN A 75 -8.46 21.21 18.75
N ALA A 76 -8.07 21.97 17.72
CA ALA A 76 -7.92 23.43 17.80
C ALA A 76 -9.28 24.15 17.77
N GLN A 77 -9.83 24.52 18.93
CA GLN A 77 -11.13 25.22 19.05
C GLN A 77 -11.05 26.76 18.96
N THR A 78 -10.00 27.32 18.36
CA THR A 78 -9.84 28.78 18.26
C THR A 78 -10.71 29.39 17.15
N PRO A 79 -11.13 30.66 17.25
CA PRO A 79 -11.85 31.35 16.18
C PRO A 79 -11.08 31.35 14.84
N ALA A 80 -9.76 31.50 14.90
CA ALA A 80 -8.88 31.43 13.73
C ALA A 80 -8.87 30.03 13.08
N ALA A 81 -8.91 28.96 13.88
CA ALA A 81 -9.01 27.59 13.37
C ALA A 81 -10.36 27.32 12.69
N ARG A 82 -11.47 27.84 13.24
CA ARG A 82 -12.80 27.77 12.59
C ARG A 82 -12.82 28.48 11.24
N ALA A 83 -12.24 29.68 11.15
CA ALA A 83 -12.15 30.43 9.89
C ALA A 83 -11.29 29.67 8.84
N ARG A 84 -10.12 29.15 9.24
CA ARG A 84 -9.30 28.28 8.38
C ARG A 84 -10.05 27.04 7.90
N ARG A 85 -10.79 26.37 8.78
CA ARG A 85 -11.58 25.17 8.45
C ARG A 85 -12.67 25.50 7.43
N ALA A 86 -13.38 26.62 7.58
CA ALA A 86 -14.38 27.06 6.62
C ALA A 86 -13.77 27.31 5.23
N LEU A 87 -12.60 27.95 5.17
CA LEU A 87 -11.88 28.18 3.91
C LEU A 87 -11.45 26.88 3.23
N ARG A 88 -11.08 25.83 3.98
CA ARG A 88 -10.70 24.54 3.38
C ARG A 88 -11.80 23.95 2.51
N TYR A 89 -13.07 24.08 2.88
CA TYR A 89 -14.19 23.59 2.08
C TYR A 89 -14.32 24.26 0.70
N LEU A 90 -13.78 25.47 0.56
CA LEU A 90 -13.79 26.25 -0.68
C LEU A 90 -12.50 26.11 -1.51
N THR A 91 -11.55 25.28 -1.05
CA THR A 91 -10.27 25.08 -1.73
C THR A 91 -10.03 23.61 -2.05
N LEU A 92 -8.89 23.29 -2.68
CA LEU A 92 -8.44 21.92 -2.89
C LEU A 92 -8.17 21.15 -1.58
N GLN A 93 -8.11 21.84 -0.44
CA GLN A 93 -8.03 21.24 0.89
C GLN A 93 -9.40 20.78 1.43
N ASN A 94 -10.44 20.80 0.59
CA ASN A 94 -11.75 20.28 0.96
C ASN A 94 -11.62 18.82 1.43
N PRO A 95 -12.10 18.46 2.64
CA PRO A 95 -11.94 17.11 3.19
C PRO A 95 -12.43 15.99 2.27
N ALA A 96 -13.50 16.22 1.50
CA ALA A 96 -14.01 15.22 0.56
C ALA A 96 -13.07 15.03 -0.65
N LEU A 97 -12.49 16.11 -1.17
CA LEU A 97 -11.51 16.05 -2.26
C LEU A 97 -10.22 15.37 -1.80
N VAL A 98 -9.73 15.75 -0.63
CA VAL A 98 -8.54 15.16 0.00
C VAL A 98 -8.73 13.66 0.23
N ARG A 99 -9.89 13.27 0.77
CA ARG A 99 -10.24 11.86 1.00
C ARG A 99 -10.36 11.08 -0.31
N ARG A 100 -10.96 11.67 -1.35
CA ARG A 100 -11.07 11.03 -2.68
C ARG A 100 -9.70 10.85 -3.34
N ALA A 101 -8.80 11.82 -3.19
CA ALA A 101 -7.42 11.70 -3.65
C ALA A 101 -6.69 10.57 -2.90
N ALA A 102 -6.82 10.51 -1.57
CA ALA A 102 -6.24 9.44 -0.77
C ALA A 102 -6.75 8.04 -1.20
N ALA A 103 -8.05 7.88 -1.41
CA ALA A 103 -8.62 6.62 -1.89
C ALA A 103 -8.09 6.22 -3.27
N ARG A 104 -7.97 7.19 -4.18
CA ARG A 104 -7.37 6.94 -5.50
C ARG A 104 -5.92 6.47 -5.38
N ASP A 105 -5.14 7.09 -4.51
CA ASP A 105 -3.72 6.76 -4.33
C ASP A 105 -3.55 5.37 -3.73
N VAL A 106 -4.32 5.04 -2.67
CA VAL A 106 -4.29 3.73 -2.02
C VAL A 106 -4.69 2.62 -3.00
N ARG A 107 -5.78 2.80 -3.77
CA ARG A 107 -6.19 1.82 -4.79
C ARG A 107 -5.15 1.64 -5.89
N ARG A 108 -4.50 2.73 -6.29
CA ARG A 108 -3.43 2.69 -7.30
C ARG A 108 -2.23 1.91 -6.77
N ALA A 109 -1.83 2.12 -5.52
CA ALA A 109 -0.78 1.37 -4.87
C ALA A 109 -1.14 -0.11 -4.76
N LEU A 110 -2.36 -0.42 -4.29
CA LEU A 110 -2.87 -1.78 -4.15
C LEU A 110 -2.85 -2.54 -5.48
N THR A 111 -3.39 -1.93 -6.53
CA THR A 111 -3.40 -2.51 -7.89
C THR A 111 -1.98 -2.83 -8.37
N ARG A 112 -1.02 -1.93 -8.11
CA ARG A 112 0.39 -2.14 -8.51
C ARG A 112 1.04 -3.27 -7.74
N VAL A 113 0.89 -3.31 -6.41
CA VAL A 113 1.45 -4.38 -5.57
C VAL A 113 0.88 -5.74 -5.99
N GLN A 114 -0.45 -5.84 -6.11
CA GLN A 114 -1.12 -7.07 -6.53
C GLN A 114 -0.67 -7.53 -7.92
N THR A 115 -0.44 -6.60 -8.84
CA THR A 115 0.06 -6.93 -10.18
C THR A 115 1.45 -7.56 -10.09
N VAL A 116 2.38 -6.96 -9.34
CA VAL A 116 3.75 -7.47 -9.22
C VAL A 116 3.80 -8.83 -8.52
N VAL A 117 3.01 -9.03 -7.46
CA VAL A 117 2.89 -10.31 -6.74
C VAL A 117 2.30 -11.39 -7.67
N ARG A 118 1.21 -11.08 -8.38
CA ARG A 118 0.55 -12.02 -9.29
C ARG A 118 1.45 -12.44 -10.45
N VAL A 119 2.23 -11.52 -11.02
CA VAL A 119 3.19 -11.84 -12.10
C VAL A 119 4.23 -12.86 -11.62
N VAL A 120 4.77 -12.71 -10.41
CA VAL A 120 5.75 -13.67 -9.87
C VAL A 120 5.13 -15.04 -9.62
N TYR A 121 3.90 -15.07 -9.10
CA TYR A 121 3.19 -16.31 -8.84
C TYR A 121 2.89 -17.07 -10.13
N LYS A 122 2.31 -16.39 -11.13
CA LYS A 122 1.94 -17.01 -12.41
C LYS A 122 3.14 -17.45 -13.24
N SER A 123 4.27 -16.78 -13.12
CA SER A 123 5.48 -17.12 -13.89
C SER A 123 6.24 -18.31 -13.31
N GLY A 124 5.88 -18.81 -12.13
CA GLY A 124 6.64 -19.87 -11.45
C GLY A 124 8.07 -19.46 -11.12
N LEU A 125 8.36 -18.15 -11.16
CA LEU A 125 9.72 -17.61 -11.04
C LEU A 125 10.33 -17.96 -9.70
N LEU A 126 9.50 -17.88 -8.66
CA LEU A 126 9.75 -18.38 -7.32
C LEU A 126 8.99 -19.70 -7.20
N ASP A 127 9.68 -20.84 -7.20
CA ASP A 127 9.02 -22.15 -6.97
C ASP A 127 8.08 -22.02 -5.77
N ALA A 128 6.77 -22.05 -6.03
CA ALA A 128 5.78 -21.75 -5.01
C ALA A 128 5.65 -22.98 -4.12
N ALA A 129 6.45 -23.05 -3.04
CA ALA A 129 6.21 -24.03 -1.99
C ALA A 129 4.83 -23.83 -1.34
N GLN A 130 4.29 -22.60 -1.37
CA GLN A 130 2.95 -22.25 -0.89
C GLN A 130 2.32 -21.11 -1.70
N PRO A 131 1.00 -21.14 -1.95
CA PRO A 131 0.28 -20.06 -2.62
C PRO A 131 0.24 -18.79 -1.77
N PRO A 132 0.08 -17.60 -2.39
CA PRO A 132 -0.03 -16.30 -1.70
C PRO A 132 -1.07 -16.31 -0.58
N GLU A 133 -2.17 -17.04 -0.79
CA GLU A 133 -3.27 -17.21 0.17
C GLU A 133 -2.84 -17.95 1.45
N ALA A 134 -1.91 -18.90 1.35
CA ALA A 134 -1.39 -19.63 2.50
C ALA A 134 -0.42 -18.76 3.32
N LEU A 135 0.37 -17.92 2.65
CA LEU A 135 1.21 -16.92 3.30
C LEU A 135 0.36 -15.86 3.99
N PHE A 136 -0.69 -15.39 3.33
CA PHE A 136 -1.67 -14.45 3.87
C PHE A 136 -2.32 -14.96 5.16
N ARG A 137 -2.74 -16.24 5.20
CA ARG A 137 -3.25 -16.85 6.43
C ARG A 137 -2.19 -16.92 7.53
N GLN A 138 -0.97 -17.31 7.17
CA GLN A 138 0.12 -17.46 8.15
C GLN A 138 0.53 -16.12 8.77
N THR A 139 0.60 -15.04 7.99
CA THR A 139 0.87 -13.69 8.51
C THR A 139 -0.26 -13.16 9.38
N ASN A 140 -1.53 -13.43 9.03
CA ASN A 140 -2.66 -12.99 9.85
C ASN A 140 -2.79 -13.79 11.16
N SER A 141 -2.46 -15.08 11.15
CA SER A 141 -2.41 -15.91 12.38
C SER A 141 -1.28 -15.52 13.34
N LEU A 142 -0.24 -14.83 12.87
CA LEU A 142 0.87 -14.32 13.71
C LEU A 142 0.58 -12.94 14.32
N MET A 143 -0.53 -12.29 13.92
CA MET A 143 -0.94 -10.97 14.38
C MET A 143 -2.14 -10.99 15.34
N THR A 144 -2.57 -12.19 15.80
CA THR A 144 -3.62 -12.36 16.83
C THR A 144 -2.97 -12.76 18.15
#